data_AF-A0AAV9PCQ2-F1
#
_entry.id   AF-A0AAV9PCQ2-F1
#
_cell.length_a   1.000
_cell.length_b   1.000
_cell.length_c   1.000
_cell.angle_alpha   90.00
_cell.angle_beta   90.00
_cell.angle_gamma   90.00
#
_symmetry.space_group_name_H-M   'P 1'
#
loop_
_entity.id
_entity.type
_entity.pdbx_description
1 polymer ?
#
loop_
_entity_poly.entity_id
_entity_poly.type
_entity_poly.pdbx_seq_one_letter_code
_entity_poly.pdbx_strand_id
1 'polypeptide(L)'
;MAFTEIPVLDLSEARSQGTKPDFLLKLRDALLNVGFLYIKKAGIDQELYDRVCEEGIGFFDLPDDEKLQIEMKNQASFLGYSRLGNEVTAQKADWREQLDLSTPHPVRTDNDPLYHNLLAPNQWPRQESLPNFRSTYEEYMRQMSDVSIFFMTLIAESLDLPPTAFNNFFDEDQQHKLKIVKYPDNGDGVGQGVGPHKDSMLTSYLLQASNHRGLQAQNTKGEWIDCPPIRGTLVVAIGQGLEALTGGVCASTTHRVISPKAGEGARFSIPFFQGVSYDAKFESMEVPDHLHALRKDVLEREGGRRDDVEFTFVKGKWNHLGEATLMNRIKSHPDVGERWYPQLLQQIRQQQAEDAAMKDKAGMGAQLGDNTAPTVKVAS
;
A
#
# COMPACT_ATOMS: atom_id res chain seq x y z
N MET A 1 23.74 -2.64 10.12
CA MET A 1 23.90 -3.29 8.80
C MET A 1 22.52 -3.36 8.21
N ALA A 2 22.37 -3.07 6.91
CA ALA A 2 21.07 -3.15 6.23
C ALA A 2 20.39 -4.50 6.48
N PHE A 3 19.06 -4.49 6.65
CA PHE A 3 18.31 -5.71 6.93
C PHE A 3 18.44 -6.73 5.78
N THR A 4 18.43 -8.01 6.14
CA THR A 4 18.53 -9.14 5.21
C THR A 4 17.35 -10.11 5.33
N GLU A 5 16.47 -9.86 6.30
CA GLU A 5 15.24 -10.59 6.53
C GLU A 5 14.15 -9.63 7.03
N ILE A 6 12.88 -10.02 6.87
CA ILE A 6 11.74 -9.25 7.35
C ILE A 6 11.38 -9.74 8.77
N PRO A 7 11.39 -8.88 9.80
CA PRO A 7 11.15 -9.28 11.17
C PRO A 7 9.73 -9.81 11.37
N VAL A 8 9.55 -10.75 12.30
CA VAL A 8 8.24 -11.34 12.66
C VAL A 8 7.92 -11.02 14.12
N LEU A 9 6.84 -10.29 14.35
CA LEU A 9 6.37 -9.91 15.68
C LEU A 9 5.09 -10.66 16.05
N ASP A 10 4.98 -11.08 17.32
CA ASP A 10 3.76 -11.68 17.87
C ASP A 10 2.90 -10.58 18.51
N LEU A 11 1.78 -10.22 17.88
CA LEU A 11 0.95 -9.11 18.36
C LEU A 11 0.28 -9.43 19.72
N SER A 12 0.19 -10.71 20.10
CA SER A 12 -0.34 -11.08 21.42
C SER A 12 0.60 -10.66 22.57
N GLU A 13 1.91 -10.51 22.32
CA GLU A 13 2.86 -10.00 23.32
C GLU A 13 2.56 -8.54 23.72
N ALA A 14 1.95 -7.75 22.82
CA ALA A 14 1.57 -6.37 23.10
C ALA A 14 0.35 -6.23 24.04
N ARG A 15 -0.39 -7.33 24.25
CA ARG A 15 -1.64 -7.34 25.05
C ARG A 15 -1.42 -7.67 26.53
N SER A 16 -0.20 -8.06 26.91
CA SER A 16 0.17 -8.37 28.30
C SER A 16 1.19 -7.37 28.83
N GLN A 17 0.97 -6.86 30.06
CA GLN A 17 1.88 -5.89 30.68
C GLN A 17 3.31 -6.43 30.84
N GLY A 18 3.47 -7.74 31.04
CA GLY A 18 4.79 -8.35 31.23
C GLY A 18 5.63 -8.46 29.96
N THR A 19 5.00 -8.48 28.78
CA THR A 19 5.68 -8.69 27.48
C THR A 19 5.62 -7.46 26.57
N LYS A 20 4.70 -6.52 26.82
CA LYS A 20 4.52 -5.32 26.01
C LYS A 20 5.79 -4.47 25.89
N PRO A 21 6.60 -4.23 26.95
CA PRO A 21 7.82 -3.42 26.82
C PRO A 21 8.80 -3.97 25.78
N ASP A 22 9.07 -5.28 25.79
CA ASP A 22 9.96 -5.92 24.82
C ASP A 22 9.38 -5.90 23.41
N PHE A 23 8.05 -6.06 23.28
CA PHE A 23 7.36 -5.90 22.01
C PHE A 23 7.56 -4.50 21.43
N LEU A 24 7.40 -3.44 22.24
CA LEU A 24 7.55 -2.06 21.80
C LEU A 24 8.99 -1.76 21.35
N LEU A 25 10.00 -2.35 21.99
CA LEU A 25 11.40 -2.23 21.55
C LEU A 25 11.64 -2.91 20.19
N LYS A 26 11.11 -4.12 20.00
CA LYS A 26 11.18 -4.83 18.70
C LYS A 26 10.43 -4.06 17.61
N LEU A 27 9.28 -3.47 17.94
CA LEU A 27 8.50 -2.65 17.01
C LEU A 27 9.27 -1.39 16.61
N ARG A 28 9.85 -0.67 17.58
CA ARG A 28 10.71 0.49 17.32
C ARG A 28 11.84 0.13 16.37
N ASP A 29 12.54 -0.98 16.63
CA ASP A 29 13.62 -1.43 15.76
C ASP A 29 13.14 -1.71 14.32
N ALA A 30 12.00 -2.40 14.17
CA ALA A 30 11.40 -2.64 12.86
C ALA A 30 11.00 -1.34 12.14
N LEU A 31 10.42 -0.37 12.85
CA LEU A 31 10.03 0.94 12.29
C LEU A 31 11.24 1.76 11.84
N LEU A 32 12.32 1.77 12.62
CA LEU A 32 13.50 2.59 12.35
C LEU A 32 14.42 1.97 11.30
N ASN A 33 14.56 0.64 11.27
CA ASN A 33 15.56 -0.04 10.42
C ASN A 33 14.94 -0.69 9.18
N VAL A 34 13.67 -1.10 9.23
CA VAL A 34 13.10 -1.97 8.19
C VAL A 34 11.90 -1.36 7.47
N GLY A 35 10.97 -0.72 8.17
CA GLY A 35 9.73 -0.18 7.56
C GLY A 35 8.78 -1.25 7.00
N PHE A 36 9.04 -2.51 7.32
CA PHE A 36 8.34 -3.70 6.83
C PHE A 36 8.46 -4.80 7.89
N LEU A 37 7.38 -5.53 8.19
CA LEU A 37 7.40 -6.60 9.18
C LEU A 37 6.26 -7.60 8.94
N TYR A 38 6.35 -8.78 9.53
CA TYR A 38 5.19 -9.64 9.74
C TYR A 38 4.62 -9.42 11.13
N ILE A 39 3.30 -9.49 11.24
CA ILE A 39 2.59 -9.70 12.50
C ILE A 39 1.87 -11.04 12.47
N LYS A 40 2.04 -11.84 13.52
CA LYS A 40 1.25 -13.06 13.76
C LYS A 40 0.32 -12.86 14.95
N LYS A 41 -0.72 -13.70 15.04
CA LYS A 41 -1.76 -13.62 16.09
C LYS A 41 -2.35 -12.21 16.21
N ALA A 42 -2.75 -11.64 15.06
CA ALA A 42 -3.31 -10.29 15.00
C ALA A 42 -4.61 -10.13 15.82
N GLY A 43 -5.28 -11.23 16.13
CA GLY A 43 -6.62 -11.26 16.73
C GLY A 43 -7.72 -11.56 15.71
N ILE A 44 -7.34 -12.06 14.53
CA ILE A 44 -8.25 -12.57 13.50
C ILE A 44 -8.08 -14.09 13.44
N ASP A 45 -9.20 -14.80 13.49
CA ASP A 45 -9.21 -16.26 13.45
C ASP A 45 -8.77 -16.78 12.08
N GLN A 46 -8.03 -17.89 12.09
CA GLN A 46 -7.53 -18.50 10.85
C GLN A 46 -8.66 -18.90 9.90
N GLU A 47 -9.83 -19.28 10.44
CA GLU A 47 -11.02 -19.59 9.63
C GLU A 47 -11.51 -18.38 8.82
N LEU A 48 -11.45 -17.16 9.38
CA LEU A 48 -11.81 -15.97 8.63
C LEU A 48 -10.77 -15.66 7.55
N TYR A 49 -9.47 -15.80 7.84
CA TYR A 49 -8.45 -15.67 6.79
C TYR A 49 -8.67 -16.68 5.65
N ASP A 50 -8.99 -17.92 5.97
CA ASP A 50 -9.24 -18.97 4.97
C ASP A 50 -10.46 -18.64 4.11
N ARG A 51 -11.60 -18.23 4.71
CA ARG A 51 -12.79 -17.76 3.96
C ARG A 51 -12.48 -16.55 3.07
N VAL A 52 -11.73 -15.58 3.57
CA VAL A 52 -11.32 -14.39 2.81
C VAL A 52 -10.46 -14.77 1.61
N CYS A 53 -9.58 -15.76 1.74
CA CYS A 53 -8.80 -16.27 0.61
C CYS A 53 -9.68 -17.02 -0.39
N GLU A 54 -10.56 -17.89 0.09
CA GLU A 54 -11.48 -18.68 -0.75
C GLU A 54 -12.42 -17.78 -1.57
N GLU A 55 -13.12 -16.85 -0.92
CA GLU A 55 -14.03 -15.90 -1.59
C GLU A 55 -13.28 -14.96 -2.53
N GLY A 56 -12.07 -14.53 -2.15
CA GLY A 56 -11.21 -13.69 -3.00
C GLY A 56 -10.75 -14.39 -4.27
N ILE A 57 -10.41 -15.68 -4.19
CA ILE A 57 -10.10 -16.52 -5.36
C ILE A 57 -11.36 -16.74 -6.20
N GLY A 58 -12.47 -17.12 -5.55
CA GLY A 58 -13.75 -17.36 -6.21
C GLY A 58 -14.27 -16.17 -7.01
N PHE A 59 -14.01 -14.93 -6.56
CA PHE A 59 -14.30 -13.73 -7.34
C PHE A 59 -13.63 -13.71 -8.71
N PHE A 60 -12.37 -14.14 -8.82
CA PHE A 60 -11.66 -14.13 -10.09
C PHE A 60 -11.98 -15.31 -11.00
N ASP A 61 -12.66 -16.32 -10.47
CA ASP A 61 -13.21 -17.45 -11.22
C ASP A 61 -14.60 -17.15 -11.80
N LEU A 62 -15.21 -16.01 -11.42
CA LEU A 62 -16.45 -15.54 -12.03
C LEU A 62 -16.30 -15.25 -13.52
N PRO A 63 -17.37 -15.41 -14.31
CA PRO A 63 -17.42 -14.95 -15.69
C PRO A 63 -17.03 -13.48 -15.81
N ASP A 64 -16.28 -13.16 -16.87
CA ASP A 64 -15.82 -11.78 -17.09
C ASP A 64 -16.99 -10.80 -17.14
N ASP A 65 -18.11 -11.13 -17.78
CA ASP A 65 -19.27 -10.24 -17.85
C ASP A 65 -19.84 -9.85 -16.48
N GLU A 66 -19.74 -10.74 -15.48
CA GLU A 66 -20.15 -10.46 -14.10
C GLU A 66 -19.15 -9.52 -13.40
N LYS A 67 -17.84 -9.81 -13.48
CA LYS A 67 -16.79 -8.90 -12.95
C LYS A 67 -16.90 -7.51 -13.58
N LEU A 68 -17.23 -7.45 -14.87
CA LEU A 68 -17.35 -6.19 -15.61
C LEU A 68 -18.61 -5.36 -15.23
N GLN A 69 -19.66 -5.97 -14.65
CA GLN A 69 -20.81 -5.22 -14.14
C GLN A 69 -20.43 -4.27 -12.99
N ILE A 70 -19.41 -4.64 -12.22
CA ILE A 70 -18.92 -3.86 -11.07
C ILE A 70 -17.60 -3.15 -11.38
N GLU A 71 -17.31 -2.87 -12.65
CA GLU A 71 -16.10 -2.11 -13.03
C GLU A 71 -15.97 -0.80 -12.24
N MET A 72 -14.75 -0.48 -11.85
CA MET A 72 -14.42 0.70 -11.04
C MET A 72 -14.96 2.01 -11.64
N LYS A 73 -14.89 2.15 -12.98
CA LYS A 73 -15.39 3.32 -13.71
C LYS A 73 -16.91 3.53 -13.58
N ASN A 74 -17.66 2.58 -13.03
CA ASN A 74 -19.11 2.73 -12.84
C ASN A 74 -19.46 3.65 -11.67
N GLN A 75 -18.50 4.01 -10.82
CA GLN A 75 -18.71 4.96 -9.72
C GLN A 75 -17.59 5.99 -9.65
N ALA A 76 -17.90 7.16 -9.07
CA ALA A 76 -16.94 8.23 -8.82
C ALA A 76 -15.94 7.89 -7.69
N SER A 77 -16.23 6.86 -6.89
CA SER A 77 -15.51 6.50 -5.67
C SER A 77 -14.22 5.70 -5.86
N PHE A 78 -13.91 5.29 -7.10
CA PHE A 78 -12.79 4.40 -7.41
C PHE A 78 -12.90 3.03 -6.72
N LEU A 79 -14.11 2.57 -6.42
CA LEU A 79 -14.40 1.25 -5.89
C LEU A 79 -14.94 0.36 -7.02
N GLY A 80 -14.54 -0.91 -7.05
CA GLY A 80 -14.94 -1.87 -8.07
C GLY A 80 -13.78 -2.54 -8.80
N TYR A 81 -14.12 -3.33 -9.81
CA TYR A 81 -13.19 -4.19 -10.54
C TYR A 81 -12.34 -3.39 -11.53
N SER A 82 -11.04 -3.68 -11.58
CA SER A 82 -10.09 -3.20 -12.57
C SER A 82 -9.55 -4.37 -13.38
N ARG A 83 -9.58 -4.20 -14.71
CA ARG A 83 -9.11 -5.19 -15.68
C ARG A 83 -7.60 -5.43 -15.55
N LEU A 84 -7.16 -6.57 -16.09
CA LEU A 84 -5.74 -6.90 -16.17
C LEU A 84 -4.93 -5.80 -16.85
N GLY A 85 -3.86 -5.34 -16.20
CA GLY A 85 -2.94 -4.35 -16.79
C GLY A 85 -3.45 -2.91 -16.78
N ASN A 86 -4.55 -2.61 -16.08
CA ASN A 86 -5.15 -1.27 -16.08
C ASN A 86 -4.35 -0.26 -15.22
N GLU A 87 -3.72 -0.70 -14.13
CA GLU A 87 -2.89 0.17 -13.28
C GLU A 87 -1.45 0.27 -13.80
N VAL A 88 -0.82 1.43 -13.61
CA VAL A 88 0.55 1.73 -14.03
C VAL A 88 1.38 2.16 -12.83
N THR A 89 2.49 1.47 -12.57
CA THR A 89 3.48 1.81 -11.53
C THR A 89 4.86 1.93 -12.16
N ALA A 90 5.62 2.96 -11.76
CA ALA A 90 6.95 3.23 -12.31
C ALA A 90 6.98 3.25 -13.85
N GLN A 91 5.94 3.85 -14.46
CA GLN A 91 5.76 3.99 -15.92
C GLN A 91 5.56 2.67 -16.70
N LYS A 92 5.33 1.55 -16.01
CA LYS A 92 5.03 0.25 -16.62
C LYS A 92 3.69 -0.27 -16.11
N ALA A 93 2.96 -0.99 -16.96
CA ALA A 93 1.70 -1.61 -16.56
C ALA A 93 1.95 -2.69 -15.50
N ASP A 94 1.13 -2.70 -14.46
CA ASP A 94 1.14 -3.72 -13.42
C ASP A 94 0.37 -4.95 -13.93
N TRP A 95 1.02 -6.10 -14.00
CA TRP A 95 0.42 -7.32 -14.51
C TRP A 95 -0.48 -8.00 -13.47
N ARG A 96 -1.61 -7.36 -13.19
CA ARG A 96 -2.64 -7.79 -12.25
C ARG A 96 -4.03 -7.34 -12.67
N GLU A 97 -5.04 -8.09 -12.26
CA GLU A 97 -6.44 -7.64 -12.14
C GLU A 97 -6.80 -7.51 -10.65
N GLN A 98 -7.76 -6.65 -10.30
CA GLN A 98 -8.10 -6.40 -8.89
C GLN A 98 -9.54 -5.94 -8.66
N LEU A 99 -10.02 -6.10 -7.43
CA LEU A 99 -11.25 -5.49 -6.92
C LEU A 99 -10.89 -4.54 -5.76
N ASP A 100 -11.27 -3.26 -5.87
CA ASP A 100 -11.14 -2.27 -4.80
C ASP A 100 -12.43 -2.19 -3.98
N LEU A 101 -12.31 -2.42 -2.67
CA LEU A 101 -13.36 -2.29 -1.67
C LEU A 101 -12.96 -1.24 -0.63
N SER A 102 -13.94 -0.79 0.15
CA SER A 102 -13.73 0.09 1.29
C SER A 102 -14.72 -0.18 2.42
N THR A 103 -14.44 0.37 3.60
CA THR A 103 -15.46 0.50 4.64
C THR A 103 -16.63 1.29 4.03
N PRO A 104 -17.83 0.72 3.92
CA PRO A 104 -18.93 1.38 3.23
C PRO A 104 -19.31 2.70 3.90
N HIS A 105 -19.47 3.74 3.09
CA HIS A 105 -19.93 5.05 3.55
C HIS A 105 -21.10 5.55 2.70
N PRO A 106 -21.93 6.49 3.22
CA PRO A 106 -22.90 7.19 2.40
C PRO A 106 -22.23 7.90 1.22
N VAL A 107 -22.99 8.08 0.14
CA VAL A 107 -22.54 8.89 -1.00
C VAL A 107 -22.55 10.37 -0.62
N ARG A 108 -21.61 11.11 -1.20
CA ARG A 108 -21.49 12.56 -1.08
C ARG A 108 -22.79 13.29 -1.43
N THR A 109 -23.11 14.35 -0.68
CA THR A 109 -24.13 15.36 -1.00
C THR A 109 -23.53 16.60 -1.67
N ASP A 110 -24.37 17.54 -2.10
CA ASP A 110 -23.87 18.79 -2.72
C ASP A 110 -23.21 19.75 -1.72
N ASN A 111 -23.39 19.54 -0.42
CA ASN A 111 -22.80 20.36 0.64
C ASN A 111 -21.41 19.88 1.06
N ASP A 112 -21.03 18.67 0.68
CA ASP A 112 -19.78 18.06 1.10
C ASP A 112 -18.64 18.42 0.13
N PRO A 113 -17.38 18.45 0.61
CA PRO A 113 -16.23 18.64 -0.27
C PRO A 113 -16.14 17.60 -1.39
N LEU A 114 -15.65 18.00 -2.57
CA LEU A 114 -15.58 17.13 -3.75
C LEU A 114 -14.88 15.78 -3.47
N TYR A 115 -13.83 15.78 -2.64
CA TYR A 115 -13.06 14.59 -2.29
C TYR A 115 -13.83 13.57 -1.43
N HIS A 116 -14.96 13.95 -0.83
CA HIS A 116 -15.88 12.98 -0.20
C HIS A 116 -16.53 12.04 -1.23
N ASN A 117 -16.38 12.26 -2.53
CA ASN A 117 -16.72 11.23 -3.52
C ASN A 117 -15.94 9.91 -3.33
N LEU A 118 -14.79 9.94 -2.64
CA LEU A 118 -14.04 8.73 -2.27
C LEU A 118 -14.78 7.86 -1.22
N LEU A 119 -15.81 8.43 -0.57
CA LEU A 119 -16.73 7.78 0.35
C LEU A 119 -17.95 7.30 -0.44
N ALA A 120 -18.19 5.98 -0.44
CA ALA A 120 -19.33 5.37 -1.11
C ALA A 120 -19.57 3.93 -0.61
N PRO A 121 -20.74 3.34 -0.90
CA PRO A 121 -20.94 1.90 -0.80
C PRO A 121 -20.07 1.16 -1.83
N ASN A 122 -19.72 -0.09 -1.53
CA ASN A 122 -19.01 -0.94 -2.49
C ASN A 122 -19.93 -1.43 -3.62
N GLN A 123 -19.32 -1.75 -4.77
CA GLN A 123 -19.94 -2.56 -5.81
C GLN A 123 -19.67 -4.04 -5.51
N TRP A 124 -20.71 -4.85 -5.33
CA TRP A 124 -20.60 -6.27 -4.96
C TRP A 124 -20.92 -7.19 -6.14
N PRO A 125 -20.25 -8.37 -6.25
CA PRO A 125 -20.67 -9.41 -7.19
C PRO A 125 -22.11 -9.87 -6.88
N ARG A 126 -22.73 -10.62 -7.81
CA ARG A 126 -24.09 -11.09 -7.58
C ARG A 126 -24.11 -12.04 -6.40
N GLN A 127 -25.08 -11.85 -5.52
CA GLN A 127 -25.26 -12.65 -4.31
C GLN A 127 -25.48 -14.13 -4.65
N GLU A 128 -26.10 -14.42 -5.80
CA GLU A 128 -26.34 -15.79 -6.28
C GLU A 128 -25.06 -16.49 -6.73
N SER A 129 -24.07 -15.73 -7.23
CA SER A 129 -22.79 -16.26 -7.70
C SER A 129 -21.80 -16.46 -6.55
N LEU A 130 -21.74 -15.53 -5.60
CA LEU A 130 -20.89 -15.61 -4.41
C LEU A 130 -21.65 -15.19 -3.14
N PRO A 131 -22.42 -16.09 -2.52
CA PRO A 131 -23.35 -15.75 -1.44
C PRO A 131 -22.66 -15.29 -0.15
N ASN A 132 -21.43 -15.71 0.12
CA ASN A 132 -20.74 -15.34 1.35
C ASN A 132 -19.73 -14.20 1.17
N PHE A 133 -19.50 -13.74 -0.06
CA PHE A 133 -18.43 -12.80 -0.38
C PHE A 133 -18.58 -11.50 0.40
N ARG A 134 -19.76 -10.87 0.31
CA ARG A 134 -20.02 -9.60 0.97
C ARG A 134 -19.86 -9.69 2.49
N SER A 135 -20.51 -10.66 3.13
CA SER A 135 -20.45 -10.83 4.59
C SER A 135 -19.04 -11.14 5.07
N THR A 136 -18.28 -11.94 4.32
CA THR A 136 -16.90 -12.30 4.65
C THR A 136 -15.99 -11.09 4.60
N TYR A 137 -16.07 -10.27 3.54
CA TYR A 137 -15.23 -9.07 3.42
C TYR A 137 -15.66 -7.95 4.37
N GLU A 138 -16.95 -7.76 4.64
CA GLU A 138 -17.41 -6.80 5.65
C GLU A 138 -16.93 -7.22 7.06
N GLU A 139 -17.01 -8.51 7.41
CA GLU A 139 -16.47 -9.03 8.67
C GLU A 139 -14.95 -8.81 8.77
N TYR A 140 -14.21 -9.16 7.70
CA TYR A 140 -12.76 -9.02 7.65
C TYR A 140 -12.31 -7.57 7.77
N MET A 141 -12.93 -6.65 7.03
CA MET A 141 -12.59 -5.24 7.09
C MET A 141 -12.85 -4.62 8.47
N ARG A 142 -13.93 -5.05 9.15
CA ARG A 142 -14.20 -4.63 10.53
C ARG A 142 -13.10 -5.09 11.48
N GLN A 143 -12.72 -6.37 11.45
CA GLN A 143 -11.63 -6.86 12.31
C GLN A 143 -10.27 -6.23 11.96
N MET A 144 -10.01 -5.98 10.68
CA MET A 144 -8.80 -5.28 10.25
C MET A 144 -8.76 -3.80 10.68
N SER A 145 -9.91 -3.13 10.77
CA SER A 145 -10.02 -1.79 11.36
C SER A 145 -9.51 -1.83 12.81
N ASP A 146 -10.06 -2.72 13.64
CA ASP A 146 -9.66 -2.91 15.05
C ASP A 146 -8.14 -3.19 15.18
N VAL A 147 -7.61 -4.10 14.34
CA VAL A 147 -6.18 -4.42 14.30
C VAL A 147 -5.35 -3.20 13.94
N SER A 148 -5.75 -2.44 12.92
CA SER A 148 -4.97 -1.31 12.41
C SER A 148 -4.93 -0.15 13.41
N ILE A 149 -6.05 0.16 14.07
CA ILE A 149 -6.12 1.21 15.09
C ILE A 149 -5.30 0.81 16.32
N PHE A 150 -5.43 -0.43 16.78
CA PHE A 150 -4.61 -0.94 17.88
C PHE A 150 -3.11 -0.90 17.54
N PHE A 151 -2.73 -1.28 16.32
CA PHE A 151 -1.33 -1.24 15.92
C PHE A 151 -0.77 0.20 15.89
N MET A 152 -1.59 1.19 15.52
CA MET A 152 -1.19 2.60 15.58
C MET A 152 -0.96 3.10 17.01
N THR A 153 -1.71 2.61 18.02
CA THR A 153 -1.40 2.95 19.42
C THR A 153 -0.05 2.38 19.83
N LEU A 154 0.29 1.17 19.38
CA LEU A 154 1.58 0.53 19.65
C LEU A 154 2.73 1.23 18.93
N ILE A 155 2.51 1.71 17.70
CA ILE A 155 3.47 2.57 17.01
C ILE A 155 3.74 3.81 17.86
N ALA A 156 2.70 4.52 18.33
CA ALA A 156 2.87 5.71 19.15
C ALA A 156 3.69 5.42 20.42
N GLU A 157 3.30 4.39 21.17
CA GLU A 157 4.02 3.99 22.39
C GLU A 157 5.46 3.55 22.09
N SER A 158 5.70 2.86 20.96
CA SER A 158 7.05 2.49 20.54
C SER A 158 7.91 3.69 20.18
N LEU A 159 7.31 4.85 19.88
CA LEU A 159 8.00 6.11 19.64
C LEU A 159 8.02 7.02 20.89
N ASP A 160 7.76 6.45 22.08
CA ASP A 160 7.67 7.19 23.34
C ASP A 160 6.66 8.36 23.29
N LEU A 161 5.64 8.22 22.43
CA LEU A 161 4.51 9.14 22.32
C LEU A 161 3.32 8.63 23.13
N PRO A 162 2.36 9.50 23.50
CA PRO A 162 1.08 9.05 24.04
C PRO A 162 0.39 8.09 23.08
N PRO A 163 -0.30 7.04 23.57
CA PRO A 163 -1.00 6.06 22.71
C PRO A 163 -2.05 6.70 21.79
N THR A 164 -2.49 7.93 22.10
CA THR A 164 -3.48 8.70 21.33
C THR A 164 -2.87 9.67 20.33
N ALA A 165 -1.54 9.65 20.13
CA ALA A 165 -0.83 10.66 19.33
C ALA A 165 -1.34 10.78 17.87
N PHE A 166 -1.91 9.70 17.33
CA PHE A 166 -2.43 9.68 15.95
C PHE A 166 -3.94 9.88 15.84
N ASN A 167 -4.68 10.03 16.95
CA ASN A 167 -6.15 10.04 16.93
C ASN A 167 -6.75 11.13 16.04
N ASN A 168 -6.08 12.29 15.91
CA ASN A 168 -6.55 13.39 15.08
C ASN A 168 -6.51 13.11 13.57
N PHE A 169 -5.89 11.99 13.15
CA PHE A 169 -5.86 11.55 11.76
C PHE A 169 -6.93 10.50 11.45
N PHE A 170 -7.78 10.15 12.41
CA PHE A 170 -8.82 9.14 12.23
C PHE A 170 -10.20 9.71 12.53
N ASP A 171 -11.16 9.40 11.65
CA ASP A 171 -12.57 9.62 11.93
C ASP A 171 -13.10 8.50 12.86
N GLU A 172 -14.22 8.75 13.54
CA GLU A 172 -14.91 7.72 14.34
C GLU A 172 -15.34 6.55 13.44
N ASP A 173 -15.98 6.87 12.32
CA ASP A 173 -16.31 5.93 11.25
C ASP A 173 -15.23 5.98 10.17
N GLN A 174 -14.00 5.57 10.49
CA GLN A 174 -12.89 5.68 9.55
C GLN A 174 -13.10 4.82 8.29
N GLN A 175 -12.99 5.44 7.11
CA GLN A 175 -12.87 4.67 5.88
C GLN A 175 -11.50 4.00 5.80
N HIS A 176 -11.49 2.68 5.65
CA HIS A 176 -10.31 1.94 5.20
C HIS A 176 -10.53 1.41 3.79
N LYS A 177 -9.44 1.13 3.07
CA LYS A 177 -9.51 0.52 1.74
C LYS A 177 -9.01 -0.92 1.81
N LEU A 178 -9.50 -1.76 0.93
CA LEU A 178 -9.02 -3.11 0.75
C LEU A 178 -8.96 -3.39 -0.75
N LYS A 179 -7.94 -4.13 -1.19
CA LYS A 179 -7.92 -4.70 -2.54
C LYS A 179 -7.92 -6.22 -2.44
N ILE A 180 -8.51 -6.86 -3.43
CA ILE A 180 -8.29 -8.28 -3.73
C ILE A 180 -7.56 -8.29 -5.07
N VAL A 181 -6.39 -8.91 -5.12
CA VAL A 181 -5.50 -8.80 -6.28
C VAL A 181 -5.11 -10.17 -6.79
N LYS A 182 -5.24 -10.38 -8.10
CA LYS A 182 -4.77 -11.57 -8.81
C LYS A 182 -3.67 -11.22 -9.78
N TYR A 183 -2.56 -11.92 -9.66
CA TYR A 183 -1.42 -11.88 -10.58
C TYR A 183 -1.43 -13.17 -11.40
N PRO A 184 -1.78 -13.12 -12.69
CA PRO A 184 -1.77 -14.30 -13.55
C PRO A 184 -0.33 -14.80 -13.79
N ASP A 185 -0.20 -16.09 -14.09
CA ASP A 185 1.07 -16.79 -14.21
C ASP A 185 1.58 -16.89 -15.65
N ASN A 186 0.93 -16.27 -16.61
CA ASN A 186 1.33 -16.30 -18.02
C ASN A 186 2.62 -15.52 -18.35
N GLY A 187 3.40 -15.10 -17.34
CA GLY A 187 4.70 -14.46 -17.49
C GLY A 187 5.87 -15.43 -17.36
N ASP A 188 7.09 -14.94 -17.59
CA ASP A 188 8.35 -15.66 -17.38
C ASP A 188 8.80 -15.70 -15.90
N GLY A 189 7.99 -15.12 -15.00
CA GLY A 189 8.28 -14.96 -13.58
C GLY A 189 9.41 -13.99 -13.24
N VAL A 190 9.78 -13.11 -14.17
CA VAL A 190 10.62 -11.93 -13.91
C VAL A 190 9.93 -10.61 -14.27
N GLY A 191 8.71 -10.68 -14.83
CA GLY A 191 7.87 -9.53 -15.14
C GLY A 191 7.31 -8.78 -13.92
N GLN A 192 6.93 -7.52 -14.16
CA GLN A 192 6.34 -6.63 -13.15
C GLN A 192 4.91 -7.04 -12.81
N GLY A 193 4.72 -7.63 -11.63
CA GLY A 193 3.38 -7.74 -11.04
C GLY A 193 2.93 -6.38 -10.50
N VAL A 194 3.78 -5.74 -9.70
CA VAL A 194 3.70 -4.32 -9.30
C VAL A 194 5.10 -3.74 -9.28
N GLY A 195 5.28 -2.55 -9.86
CA GLY A 195 6.57 -1.87 -9.89
C GLY A 195 7.08 -1.46 -8.50
N PRO A 196 8.37 -1.07 -8.37
CA PRO A 196 8.89 -0.46 -7.14
C PRO A 196 8.06 0.76 -6.72
N HIS A 197 7.53 0.73 -5.50
CA HIS A 197 6.74 1.81 -4.93
C HIS A 197 6.80 1.81 -3.40
N LYS A 198 6.26 2.87 -2.80
CA LYS A 198 5.95 2.97 -1.37
C LYS A 198 4.46 3.23 -1.23
N ASP A 199 3.83 2.63 -0.23
CA ASP A 199 2.42 2.89 0.05
C ASP A 199 2.23 4.34 0.50
N SER A 200 1.15 4.98 0.05
CA SER A 200 0.98 6.40 0.28
C SER A 200 0.66 6.71 1.74
N MET A 201 -0.28 5.98 2.37
CA MET A 201 -0.88 6.32 3.68
C MET A 201 0.01 5.96 4.89
N LEU A 202 -0.58 5.68 6.07
CA LEU A 202 0.18 5.41 7.29
C LEU A 202 0.70 3.98 7.35
N THR A 203 -0.21 3.00 7.35
CA THR A 203 0.13 1.58 7.41
C THR A 203 -0.73 0.77 6.43
N SER A 204 -0.16 -0.28 5.85
CA SER A 204 -0.89 -1.29 5.09
C SER A 204 -0.62 -2.67 5.67
N TYR A 205 -1.57 -3.58 5.46
CA TYR A 205 -1.60 -4.92 6.03
C TYR A 205 -1.97 -5.89 4.92
N LEU A 206 -1.07 -6.77 4.56
CA LEU A 206 -1.23 -7.66 3.43
C LEU A 206 -1.38 -9.11 3.91
N LEU A 207 -2.53 -9.69 3.60
CA LEU A 207 -2.72 -11.13 3.62
C LEU A 207 -2.21 -11.72 2.30
N GLN A 208 -1.20 -12.58 2.38
CA GLN A 208 -0.72 -13.33 1.21
C GLN A 208 -1.64 -14.54 1.00
N ALA A 209 -2.65 -14.38 0.15
CA ALA A 209 -3.77 -15.31 -0.03
C ALA A 209 -3.44 -16.58 -0.84
N SER A 210 -2.17 -16.77 -1.21
CA SER A 210 -1.68 -17.97 -1.88
C SER A 210 -0.24 -18.25 -1.46
N ASN A 211 0.26 -19.47 -1.71
CA ASN A 211 1.62 -19.88 -1.32
C ASN A 211 2.73 -19.35 -2.25
N HIS A 212 2.36 -18.60 -3.30
CA HIS A 212 3.32 -18.05 -4.26
C HIS A 212 4.19 -16.96 -3.63
N ARG A 213 5.50 -17.05 -3.88
CA ARG A 213 6.43 -15.94 -3.61
C ARG A 213 6.20 -14.81 -4.62
N GLY A 214 6.80 -13.64 -4.37
CA GLY A 214 6.79 -12.54 -5.36
C GLY A 214 6.92 -11.16 -4.73
N LEU A 215 6.44 -10.97 -3.50
CA LEU A 215 6.63 -9.73 -2.77
C LEU A 215 8.08 -9.59 -2.31
N GLN A 216 8.68 -8.43 -2.57
CA GLN A 216 10.03 -8.08 -2.15
C GLN A 216 10.08 -6.67 -1.58
N ALA A 217 10.83 -6.48 -0.50
CA ALA A 217 11.14 -5.18 0.10
C ALA A 217 12.61 -4.83 -0.15
N GLN A 218 12.90 -3.57 -0.45
CA GLN A 218 14.26 -3.14 -0.77
C GLN A 218 14.96 -2.61 0.47
N ASN A 219 16.14 -3.13 0.80
CA ASN A 219 16.95 -2.58 1.87
C ASN A 219 17.70 -1.31 1.44
N THR A 220 18.36 -0.64 2.39
CA THR A 220 19.11 0.61 2.15
C THR A 220 20.31 0.46 1.22
N LYS A 221 20.82 -0.76 1.00
CA LYS A 221 21.84 -1.05 -0.03
C LYS A 221 21.25 -1.20 -1.43
N GLY A 222 19.92 -1.21 -1.57
CA GLY A 222 19.21 -1.45 -2.82
C GLY A 222 18.96 -2.93 -3.13
N GLU A 223 19.26 -3.83 -2.19
CA GLU A 223 19.04 -5.27 -2.35
C GLU A 223 17.56 -5.61 -2.09
N TRP A 224 16.99 -6.48 -2.92
CA TRP A 224 15.61 -6.93 -2.78
C TRP A 224 15.54 -8.15 -1.87
N ILE A 225 14.86 -8.00 -0.73
CA ILE A 225 14.65 -9.03 0.29
C ILE A 225 13.28 -9.65 0.08
N ASP A 226 13.23 -10.97 -0.07
CA ASP A 226 11.98 -11.71 -0.27
C ASP A 226 11.08 -11.69 0.97
N CYS A 227 9.77 -11.59 0.74
CA CYS A 227 8.73 -11.64 1.76
C CYS A 227 7.84 -12.89 1.51
N PRO A 228 8.30 -14.11 1.82
CA PRO A 228 7.58 -15.35 1.50
C PRO A 228 6.27 -15.48 2.31
N PRO A 229 5.20 -16.09 1.75
CA PRO A 229 3.96 -16.33 2.51
C PRO A 229 4.18 -17.11 3.81
N ILE A 230 3.67 -16.59 4.92
CA ILE A 230 3.63 -17.27 6.22
C ILE A 230 2.17 -17.35 6.68
N ARG A 231 1.65 -18.57 6.83
CA ARG A 231 0.26 -18.81 7.23
C ARG A 231 -0.04 -18.18 8.60
N GLY A 232 -1.19 -17.53 8.73
CA GLY A 232 -1.63 -16.87 9.97
C GLY A 232 -0.91 -15.56 10.27
N THR A 233 -0.28 -14.94 9.27
CA THR A 233 0.41 -13.65 9.41
C THR A 233 -0.11 -12.61 8.42
N LEU A 234 0.07 -11.36 8.78
CA LEU A 234 -0.07 -10.22 7.89
C LEU A 234 1.31 -9.58 7.70
N VAL A 235 1.62 -9.20 6.48
CA VAL A 235 2.77 -8.34 6.20
C VAL A 235 2.33 -6.90 6.41
N VAL A 236 3.03 -6.15 7.25
CA VAL A 236 2.78 -4.73 7.50
C VAL A 236 3.82 -3.91 6.78
N ALA A 237 3.38 -2.97 5.95
CA ALA A 237 4.24 -1.97 5.34
C ALA A 237 3.98 -0.59 5.96
N ILE A 238 5.05 0.14 6.23
CA ILE A 238 4.97 1.53 6.68
C ILE A 238 4.95 2.44 5.46
N GLY A 239 3.90 3.27 5.37
CA GLY A 239 3.70 4.16 4.24
C GLY A 239 4.37 5.52 4.39
N GLN A 240 4.42 6.25 3.29
CA GLN A 240 5.03 7.56 3.17
C GLN A 240 4.38 8.60 4.10
N GLY A 241 3.09 8.45 4.37
CA GLY A 241 2.36 9.30 5.30
C GLY A 241 2.96 9.21 6.71
N LEU A 242 3.17 8.01 7.24
CA LEU A 242 3.74 7.84 8.58
C LEU A 242 5.20 8.31 8.64
N GLU A 243 5.97 8.03 7.59
CA GLU A 243 7.34 8.54 7.47
C GLU A 243 7.39 10.07 7.56
N ALA A 244 6.53 10.77 6.82
CA ALA A 244 6.55 12.23 6.86
C ALA A 244 5.91 12.84 8.11
N LEU A 245 4.87 12.22 8.69
CA LEU A 245 4.33 12.65 9.99
C LEU A 245 5.40 12.58 11.08
N THR A 246 6.23 11.53 11.07
CA THR A 246 7.28 11.29 12.08
C THR A 246 8.63 11.95 11.75
N GLY A 247 8.67 12.84 10.75
CA GLY A 247 9.92 13.51 10.35
C GLY A 247 11.03 12.53 9.91
N GLY A 248 10.66 11.39 9.32
CA GLY A 248 11.56 10.37 8.80
C GLY A 248 12.01 9.31 9.80
N VAL A 249 11.52 9.35 11.06
CA VAL A 249 11.85 8.35 12.10
C VAL A 249 11.35 6.96 11.70
N CYS A 250 10.09 6.85 11.29
CA CYS A 250 9.56 5.62 10.70
C CYS A 250 10.01 5.51 9.25
N ALA A 251 10.71 4.44 8.88
CA ALA A 251 11.12 4.20 7.51
C ALA A 251 9.92 3.76 6.66
N SER A 252 9.68 4.40 5.51
CA SER A 252 8.81 3.84 4.48
C SER A 252 9.65 3.11 3.44
N THR A 253 9.41 1.81 3.30
CA THR A 253 10.28 0.91 2.54
C THR A 253 9.73 0.62 1.16
N THR A 254 10.57 0.87 0.15
CA THR A 254 10.26 0.55 -1.25
C THR A 254 10.03 -0.95 -1.37
N HIS A 255 8.93 -1.34 -2.00
CA HIS A 255 8.60 -2.74 -2.24
C HIS A 255 8.05 -2.94 -3.65
N ARG A 256 8.06 -4.18 -4.13
CA ARG A 256 7.56 -4.57 -5.46
C ARG A 256 6.96 -5.95 -5.43
N VAL A 257 6.26 -6.32 -6.51
CA VAL A 257 5.77 -7.68 -6.72
C VAL A 257 6.27 -8.21 -8.06
N ILE A 258 6.92 -9.37 -8.04
CA ILE A 258 7.27 -10.14 -9.23
C ILE A 258 6.10 -11.02 -9.63
N SER A 259 5.80 -11.08 -10.93
CA SER A 259 4.77 -11.97 -11.47
C SER A 259 5.13 -13.45 -11.24
N PRO A 260 4.15 -14.35 -11.07
CA PRO A 260 4.42 -15.79 -11.04
C PRO A 260 4.93 -16.30 -12.40
N LYS A 261 5.63 -17.45 -12.38
CA LYS A 261 6.11 -18.11 -13.61
C LYS A 261 5.00 -18.91 -14.30
N ALA A 262 5.10 -19.03 -15.61
CA ALA A 262 4.23 -19.88 -16.43
C ALA A 262 4.09 -21.29 -15.86
N GLY A 263 2.84 -21.67 -15.56
CA GLY A 263 2.47 -23.00 -15.09
C GLY A 263 2.54 -23.18 -13.58
N GLU A 264 2.90 -22.15 -12.81
CA GLU A 264 2.86 -22.21 -11.33
C GLU A 264 1.47 -21.91 -10.77
N GLY A 265 0.58 -21.31 -11.56
CA GLY A 265 -0.74 -20.84 -11.12
C GLY A 265 -0.71 -19.40 -10.61
N ALA A 266 -1.89 -18.78 -10.53
CA ALA A 266 -2.02 -17.37 -10.19
C ALA A 266 -1.68 -17.09 -8.71
N ARG A 267 -0.98 -15.98 -8.47
CA ARG A 267 -0.74 -15.45 -7.11
C ARG A 267 -1.89 -14.55 -6.70
N PHE A 268 -2.35 -14.70 -5.47
CA PHE A 268 -3.39 -13.87 -4.88
C PHE A 268 -2.88 -13.13 -3.65
N SER A 269 -3.34 -11.89 -3.47
CA SER A 269 -3.01 -11.10 -2.30
C SER A 269 -4.11 -10.11 -1.95
N ILE A 270 -4.30 -9.88 -0.65
CA ILE A 270 -5.42 -9.07 -0.13
C ILE A 270 -4.85 -7.98 0.79
N PRO A 271 -4.34 -6.85 0.23
CA PRO A 271 -3.91 -5.72 1.04
C PRO A 271 -5.10 -4.93 1.60
N PHE A 272 -5.05 -4.66 2.89
CA PHE A 272 -5.86 -3.69 3.59
C PHE A 272 -5.01 -2.45 3.87
N PHE A 273 -5.55 -1.27 3.55
CA PHE A 273 -4.89 0.01 3.73
C PHE A 273 -5.63 0.80 4.80
N GLN A 274 -4.93 1.12 5.89
CA GLN A 274 -5.48 2.00 6.90
C GLN A 274 -5.66 3.40 6.30
N GLY A 275 -6.91 3.78 6.09
CA GLY A 275 -7.23 5.16 5.76
C GLY A 275 -7.03 6.10 6.94
N VAL A 276 -6.95 7.37 6.59
CA VAL A 276 -6.92 8.53 7.48
C VAL A 276 -8.12 9.39 7.12
N SER A 277 -8.51 10.28 8.03
CA SER A 277 -9.56 11.25 7.77
C SER A 277 -9.21 12.06 6.53
N TYR A 278 -10.14 12.14 5.59
CA TYR A 278 -9.95 12.96 4.40
C TYR A 278 -9.95 14.46 4.72
N ASP A 279 -10.57 14.84 5.85
CA ASP A 279 -10.61 16.21 6.34
C ASP A 279 -9.39 16.55 7.21
N ALA A 280 -8.54 15.57 7.52
CA ALA A 280 -7.29 15.84 8.23
C ALA A 280 -6.31 16.62 7.34
N LYS A 281 -5.59 17.55 7.98
CA LYS A 281 -4.48 18.27 7.39
C LYS A 281 -3.20 17.49 7.60
N PHE A 282 -2.28 17.57 6.65
CA PHE A 282 -0.97 16.94 6.81
C PHE A 282 -0.04 17.84 7.63
N GLU A 283 0.05 17.55 8.92
CA GLU A 283 0.89 18.28 9.87
C GLU A 283 2.01 17.37 10.40
N SER A 284 3.21 17.90 10.57
CA SER A 284 4.30 17.14 11.19
C SER A 284 3.98 16.90 12.67
N MET A 285 4.25 15.71 13.16
CA MET A 285 4.16 15.38 14.58
C MET A 285 5.49 15.67 15.27
N GLU A 286 5.42 16.12 16.53
CA GLU A 286 6.61 16.23 17.38
C GLU A 286 7.00 14.84 17.87
N VAL A 287 8.14 14.34 17.40
CA VAL A 287 8.74 13.08 17.83
C VAL A 287 9.95 13.39 18.71
N PRO A 288 10.17 12.70 19.84
CA PRO A 288 11.32 12.96 20.71
C PRO A 288 12.68 12.96 19.98
N ASP A 289 13.52 13.96 20.25
CA ASP A 289 14.83 14.17 19.59
C ASP A 289 15.74 12.94 19.59
N HIS A 290 15.68 12.13 20.66
CA HIS A 290 16.49 10.93 20.78
C HIS A 290 16.14 9.88 19.70
N LEU A 291 14.90 9.85 19.20
CA LEU A 291 14.49 8.96 18.11
C LEU A 291 15.00 9.45 16.76
N HIS A 292 15.05 10.77 16.56
CA HIS A 292 15.73 11.35 15.39
C HIS A 292 17.22 11.02 15.40
N ALA A 293 17.87 11.06 16.56
CA ALA A 293 19.26 10.63 16.72
C ALA A 293 19.44 9.14 16.39
N LEU A 294 18.58 8.26 16.92
CA LEU A 294 18.60 6.83 16.59
C LEU A 294 18.44 6.59 15.09
N ARG A 295 17.49 7.28 14.44
CA ARG A 295 17.29 7.15 12.99
C ARG A 295 18.48 7.64 12.19
N LYS A 296 19.10 8.74 12.60
CA LYS A 296 20.34 9.25 12.00
C LYS A 296 21.45 8.20 12.07
N ASP A 297 21.64 7.57 13.22
CA ASP A 297 22.64 6.51 13.40
C ASP A 297 22.36 5.31 12.49
N VAL A 298 21.08 4.93 12.32
CA VAL A 298 20.69 3.88 11.35
C VAL A 298 21.15 4.23 9.95
N LEU A 299 20.81 5.43 9.47
CA LEU A 299 21.14 5.88 8.12
C LEU A 299 22.66 5.98 7.90
N GLU A 300 23.41 6.49 8.88
CA GLU A 300 24.87 6.58 8.80
C GLU A 300 25.53 5.20 8.71
N ARG A 301 25.04 4.21 9.47
CA ARG A 301 25.53 2.83 9.42
C ARG A 301 25.21 2.11 8.11
N GLU A 302 24.20 2.58 7.39
CA GLU A 302 23.66 1.92 6.20
C GLU A 302 24.06 2.58 4.88
N GLY A 303 24.82 3.67 4.93
CA GLY A 303 25.29 4.38 3.74
C GLY A 303 24.29 5.39 3.18
N GLY A 304 23.35 5.86 4.01
CA GLY A 304 22.37 6.87 3.66
C GLY A 304 21.08 6.30 3.06
N ARG A 305 20.21 7.21 2.60
CA ARG A 305 18.90 6.88 2.04
C ARG A 305 19.01 6.77 0.53
N ARG A 306 18.48 5.67 -0.04
CA ARG A 306 18.20 5.54 -1.47
C ARG A 306 16.70 5.71 -1.66
N ASP A 307 16.29 6.85 -2.21
CA ASP A 307 14.92 7.10 -2.64
C ASP A 307 14.87 7.24 -4.15
N ASP A 308 14.38 6.22 -4.82
CA ASP A 308 14.14 6.18 -6.26
C ASP A 308 12.64 6.26 -6.61
N VAL A 309 11.76 6.42 -5.61
CA VAL A 309 10.31 6.49 -5.75
C VAL A 309 9.79 7.90 -5.45
N GLU A 310 8.83 8.37 -6.26
CA GLU A 310 8.17 9.67 -6.08
C GLU A 310 7.45 9.75 -4.72
N PHE A 311 7.57 10.90 -4.04
CA PHE A 311 6.89 11.15 -2.78
C PHE A 311 5.46 11.64 -3.02
N THR A 312 4.47 10.93 -2.49
CA THR A 312 3.05 11.21 -2.80
C THR A 312 2.55 12.52 -2.16
N PHE A 313 3.10 12.92 -1.01
CA PHE A 313 2.59 14.06 -0.22
C PHE A 313 3.52 15.27 -0.24
N VAL A 314 3.25 16.23 -1.11
CA VAL A 314 3.99 17.50 -1.11
C VAL A 314 3.36 18.47 -0.12
N LYS A 315 4.08 18.80 0.98
CA LYS A 315 3.61 19.75 2.00
C LYS A 315 3.24 21.10 1.36
N GLY A 316 2.08 21.64 1.74
CA GLY A 316 1.59 22.94 1.26
C GLY A 316 0.96 22.93 -0.13
N LYS A 317 0.90 21.78 -0.82
CA LYS A 317 0.21 21.66 -2.11
C LYS A 317 -1.32 21.50 -1.95
N TRP A 318 -1.75 20.86 -0.88
CA TRP A 318 -3.15 20.53 -0.60
C TRP A 318 -3.53 20.99 0.81
N ASN A 319 -4.78 21.39 0.98
CA ASN A 319 -5.28 21.80 2.30
C ASN A 319 -5.65 20.58 3.15
N HIS A 320 -6.22 19.55 2.52
CA HIS A 320 -6.71 18.34 3.18
C HIS A 320 -6.16 17.08 2.49
N LEU A 321 -6.04 15.99 3.24
CA LEU A 321 -5.55 14.71 2.70
C LEU A 321 -6.49 14.11 1.65
N GLY A 322 -7.79 14.39 1.75
CA GLY A 322 -8.78 14.00 0.74
C GLY A 322 -8.50 14.59 -0.64
N GLU A 323 -8.08 15.85 -0.72
CA GLU A 323 -7.74 16.51 -1.99
C GLU A 323 -6.55 15.80 -2.67
N ALA A 324 -5.48 15.58 -1.92
CA ALA A 324 -4.30 14.85 -2.39
C ALA A 324 -4.67 13.44 -2.88
N THR A 325 -5.51 12.75 -2.11
CA THR A 325 -5.96 11.38 -2.41
C THR A 325 -6.81 11.34 -3.68
N LEU A 326 -7.77 12.25 -3.81
CA LEU A 326 -8.63 12.33 -4.99
C LEU A 326 -7.80 12.57 -6.25
N MET A 327 -6.87 13.53 -6.21
CA MET A 327 -6.05 13.86 -7.37
C MET A 327 -5.12 12.71 -7.77
N ASN A 328 -4.56 11.98 -6.79
CA ASN A 328 -3.78 10.78 -7.06
C ASN A 328 -4.66 9.67 -7.69
N ARG A 329 -5.88 9.46 -7.19
CA ARG A 329 -6.82 8.48 -7.76
C ARG A 329 -7.23 8.83 -9.20
N ILE A 330 -7.52 10.10 -9.50
CA ILE A 330 -7.81 10.54 -10.88
C ILE A 330 -6.61 10.29 -11.81
N LYS A 331 -5.37 10.53 -11.33
CA LYS A 331 -4.14 10.25 -12.08
C LYS A 331 -3.96 8.75 -12.37
N SER A 332 -4.18 7.91 -11.36
CA SER A 332 -3.95 6.45 -11.46
C SER A 332 -5.06 5.69 -12.18
N HIS A 333 -6.28 6.24 -12.23
CA HIS A 333 -7.46 5.62 -12.84
C HIS A 333 -8.09 6.56 -13.88
N PRO A 334 -7.45 6.73 -15.05
CA PRO A 334 -7.87 7.73 -16.04
C PRO A 334 -9.26 7.44 -16.62
N ASP A 335 -9.70 6.18 -16.67
CA ASP A 335 -11.04 5.78 -17.10
C ASP A 335 -12.15 6.29 -16.17
N VAL A 336 -11.94 6.22 -14.85
CA VAL A 336 -12.80 6.86 -13.85
C VAL A 336 -12.74 8.38 -14.02
N GLY A 337 -11.53 8.92 -14.17
CA GLY A 337 -11.28 10.36 -14.37
C GLY A 337 -12.01 10.93 -15.59
N GLU A 338 -12.00 10.24 -16.72
CA GLU A 338 -12.67 10.66 -17.96
C GLU A 338 -14.19 10.71 -17.80
N ARG A 339 -14.76 9.76 -17.05
CA ARG A 339 -16.20 9.66 -16.85
C ARG A 339 -16.74 10.61 -15.78
N TRP A 340 -16.03 10.75 -14.66
CA TRP A 340 -16.54 11.43 -13.46
C TRP A 340 -15.82 12.74 -13.13
N TYR A 341 -14.60 12.95 -13.63
CA TYR A 341 -13.75 14.11 -13.31
C TYR A 341 -13.01 14.71 -14.53
N PRO A 342 -13.65 14.90 -15.69
CA PRO A 342 -12.93 15.19 -16.93
C PRO A 342 -12.11 16.48 -16.87
N GLN A 343 -12.60 17.52 -16.18
CA GLN A 343 -11.87 18.77 -16.02
C GLN A 343 -10.62 18.61 -15.15
N LEU A 344 -10.72 17.89 -14.03
CA LEU A 344 -9.57 17.64 -13.14
C LEU A 344 -8.53 16.76 -13.82
N LEU A 345 -8.96 15.73 -14.56
CA LEU A 345 -8.04 14.89 -15.32
C LEU A 345 -7.29 15.69 -16.39
N GLN A 346 -7.96 16.60 -17.08
CA GLN A 346 -7.32 17.49 -18.05
C GLN A 346 -6.25 18.36 -17.39
N GLN A 347 -6.55 18.95 -16.23
CA GLN A 347 -5.59 19.74 -15.45
C GLN A 347 -4.37 18.92 -15.01
N ILE A 348 -4.59 17.70 -14.53
CA ILE A 348 -3.49 16.78 -14.15
C ILE A 348 -2.59 16.50 -15.36
N ARG A 349 -3.18 16.15 -16.51
CA ARG A 349 -2.42 15.85 -17.74
C ARG A 349 -1.62 17.07 -18.22
N GLN A 350 -2.20 18.27 -18.14
CA GLN A 350 -1.50 19.51 -18.46
C GLN A 350 -0.30 19.73 -17.54
N GLN A 351 -0.49 19.62 -16.22
CA GLN A 351 0.60 19.78 -15.26
C GLN A 351 1.74 18.77 -15.51
N GLN A 352 1.41 17.51 -15.80
CA GLN A 352 2.41 16.49 -16.12
C GLN A 352 3.21 16.81 -17.38
N ALA A 353 2.56 17.36 -18.41
CA ALA A 353 3.25 17.78 -19.63
C ALA A 353 4.18 18.98 -19.37
N GLU A 354 3.74 19.93 -18.55
CA GLU A 354 4.56 21.08 -18.13
C GLU A 354 5.78 20.63 -17.32
N ASP A 355 5.59 19.74 -16.35
CA ASP A 355 6.66 19.19 -15.50
C ASP A 355 7.67 18.40 -16.34
N ALA A 356 7.21 17.60 -17.32
CA ALA A 356 8.08 16.87 -18.24
C ALA A 356 8.90 17.84 -19.12
N ALA A 357 8.25 18.87 -19.68
CA ALA A 357 8.93 19.87 -20.48
C ALA A 357 9.96 20.69 -19.66
N MET A 358 9.70 20.95 -18.38
CA MET A 358 10.68 21.59 -17.50
C MET A 358 11.88 20.69 -17.21
N LYS A 359 11.66 19.39 -16.96
CA LYS A 359 12.75 18.42 -16.75
C LYS A 359 13.65 18.27 -17.99
N ASP A 360 13.04 18.23 -19.17
CA ASP A 360 13.77 18.19 -20.44
C ASP A 360 14.59 19.47 -20.67
N LYS A 361 14.03 20.65 -20.38
CA LYS A 361 14.74 21.93 -20.45
C LYS A 361 15.86 22.06 -19.42
N ALA A 362 15.74 21.41 -18.27
CA ALA A 362 16.76 21.40 -17.23
C ALA A 362 17.92 20.43 -17.51
N GLY A 363 17.92 19.70 -18.63
CA GLY A 363 19.00 18.79 -19.01
C GLY A 363 19.10 17.53 -18.15
N MET A 364 18.05 17.19 -17.39
CA MET A 364 18.01 16.00 -16.53
C MET A 364 17.41 14.77 -17.25
N GLY A 365 17.74 14.61 -18.53
CA GLY A 365 17.44 13.40 -19.31
C GLY A 365 18.34 12.25 -18.88
N ALA A 366 17.74 11.09 -18.61
CA ALA A 366 18.38 9.90 -18.06
C ALA A 366 19.72 9.55 -18.73
N GLN A 367 20.80 9.47 -17.94
CA GLN A 367 21.91 8.56 -18.25
C GLN A 367 21.41 7.13 -18.05
N LEU A 368 20.78 6.58 -19.09
CA LEU A 368 20.74 5.13 -19.29
C LEU A 368 22.18 4.72 -19.59
N GLY A 369 22.84 4.12 -18.59
CA GLY A 369 24.16 3.52 -18.75
C GLY A 369 24.08 2.42 -19.79
N ASP A 370 24.58 2.72 -20.99
CA ASP A 370 24.85 1.75 -22.04
C ASP A 370 25.97 0.83 -21.55
N ASN A 371 25.60 -0.30 -20.98
CA ASN A 371 26.53 -1.30 -20.47
C ASN A 371 27.07 -2.10 -21.67
N THR A 372 27.94 -1.47 -22.45
CA THR A 372 28.73 -2.14 -23.47
C THR A 372 29.71 -3.09 -22.79
N ALA A 373 29.48 -4.40 -22.98
CA ALA A 373 30.37 -5.45 -22.52
C ALA A 373 31.78 -5.27 -23.12
N PRO A 374 32.88 -5.46 -22.36
CA PRO A 374 34.21 -5.43 -22.93
C PRO A 374 34.46 -6.70 -23.73
N THR A 375 34.62 -6.53 -25.05
CA THR A 375 35.11 -7.55 -25.97
C THR A 375 36.50 -8.03 -25.51
N VAL A 376 36.57 -9.28 -25.05
CA VAL A 376 37.83 -9.97 -24.78
C VAL A 376 38.51 -10.26 -26.11
N LYS A 377 39.61 -9.56 -26.39
CA LYS A 377 40.58 -9.97 -27.42
C LYS A 377 41.29 -11.23 -26.94
N VAL A 378 41.00 -12.38 -27.53
CA VAL A 378 41.88 -13.55 -27.48
C VAL A 378 42.76 -13.52 -28.72
N ALA A 379 44.06 -13.47 -28.50
CA ALA A 379 45.07 -13.63 -29.54
C ALA A 379 45.27 -15.12 -29.84
N SER A 380 45.11 -15.49 -31.10
CA SER A 380 45.95 -16.44 -31.85
C SER A 380 45.60 -16.35 -33.32
#